data_AF-A0A6V8D4G3-F1
#
_entry.id   AF-A0A6V8D4G3-F1
#
_cell.length_a   1.000
_cell.length_b   1.000
_cell.length_c   1.000
_cell.angle_alpha   90.00
_cell.angle_beta   90.00
_cell.angle_gamma   90.00
#
_symmetry.space_group_name_H-M   'P 1'
#
loop_
_entity.id
_entity.type
_entity.pdbx_description
1 polymer ?
#
loop_
_entity_poly.entity_id
_entity_poly.type
_entity_poly.pdbx_seq_one_letter_code
_entity_poly.pdbx_strand_id
1 'polypeptide(L)'
;ITPDLSLGLSFDHATGVISGTPIEVMALRVYTVSATNTGGTGTTQIEITVLDQVPMIAYVPSDEVLLYNSSVLNMVPESTGGAITLWSITPTPNPSGGLLFDASTGVFSGTPTETMIRTQYEITATNDVGSMTVSVHITVEDLNYNLSLGPIYLLENEEMLSLEPTSNLSGAGYEVSPDLPGGLFLGESNGTIWGTPTVGMPLANYTIYANSSMFNDVLEIQIGVLEDSDSDGMPDQLPLGYNPLGGLIEDLDDDGDGFTDEDETNCETDPLDATSLISDLDGDSICDALDDDVDGDGLLNDVETNTSTYVDENDTGTDSMNADSDGDGVCDGPQVPANGGCTAGPDVFPLDPAGSVDSDG
;
A
#
# COMPACT_ATOMS: atom_id res chain seq x y z
N ILE A 1 11.82 -54.34 -56.65
CA ILE A 1 10.49 -53.67 -56.66
C ILE A 1 10.63 -52.39 -57.48
N THR A 2 9.64 -52.01 -58.29
CA THR A 2 9.71 -50.80 -59.14
C THR A 2 8.36 -50.07 -59.16
N PRO A 3 8.31 -48.74 -58.99
CA PRO A 3 9.43 -47.83 -58.72
C PRO A 3 10.08 -48.09 -57.35
N ASP A 4 11.18 -47.40 -57.03
CA ASP A 4 11.81 -47.51 -55.71
C ASP A 4 10.82 -47.12 -54.60
N LEU A 5 10.90 -47.81 -53.46
CA LEU A 5 10.06 -47.52 -52.29
C LEU A 5 10.31 -46.09 -51.80
N SER A 6 9.29 -45.49 -51.17
CA SER A 6 9.43 -44.18 -50.54
C SER A 6 10.51 -44.21 -49.45
N LEU A 7 11.07 -43.04 -49.15
CA LEU A 7 12.10 -42.91 -48.13
C LEU A 7 11.61 -43.49 -46.79
N GLY A 8 12.48 -44.23 -46.12
CA GLY A 8 12.18 -44.91 -44.87
C GLY A 8 11.58 -46.32 -45.01
N LEU A 9 11.14 -46.72 -46.22
CA LEU A 9 10.80 -48.10 -46.54
C LEU A 9 11.94 -48.80 -47.30
N SER A 10 12.15 -50.08 -46.99
CA SER A 10 13.17 -50.92 -47.61
C SER A 10 12.58 -52.23 -48.09
N PHE A 11 13.13 -52.78 -49.17
CA PHE A 11 12.74 -54.08 -49.72
C PHE A 11 13.90 -55.05 -49.59
N ASP A 12 13.72 -56.11 -48.83
CA ASP A 12 14.68 -57.21 -48.78
C ASP A 12 14.51 -58.08 -50.04
N HIS A 13 15.49 -58.00 -50.93
CA HIS A 13 15.50 -58.73 -52.19
C HIS A 13 15.63 -60.25 -52.03
N ALA A 14 16.08 -60.76 -50.88
CA ALA A 14 16.22 -62.19 -50.61
C ALA A 14 14.94 -62.81 -50.04
N THR A 15 14.24 -62.07 -49.16
CA THR A 15 13.05 -62.58 -48.45
C THR A 15 11.72 -62.04 -49.00
N GLY A 16 11.76 -60.95 -49.77
CA GLY A 16 10.57 -60.24 -50.26
C GLY A 16 9.87 -59.38 -49.20
N VAL A 17 10.47 -59.21 -48.01
CA VAL A 17 9.91 -58.40 -46.93
C VAL A 17 10.07 -56.91 -47.23
N ILE A 18 8.98 -56.14 -47.07
CA ILE A 18 9.02 -54.67 -46.99
C ILE A 18 9.05 -54.29 -45.52
N SER A 19 10.03 -53.48 -45.10
CA SER A 19 10.18 -53.05 -43.71
C SER A 19 10.68 -51.61 -43.62
N GLY A 20 10.51 -51.00 -42.45
CA GLY A 20 10.90 -49.62 -42.16
C GLY A 20 9.71 -48.73 -41.82
N THR A 21 9.97 -47.45 -41.61
CA THR A 21 8.96 -46.43 -41.26
C THR A 21 9.00 -45.37 -42.35
N PRO A 22 7.91 -45.21 -43.14
CA PRO A 22 7.89 -44.19 -44.18
C PRO A 22 8.00 -42.80 -43.55
N ILE A 23 8.83 -41.93 -44.13
CA ILE A 23 9.11 -40.59 -43.57
C ILE A 23 8.36 -39.45 -44.27
N GLU A 24 7.61 -39.75 -45.33
CA GLU A 24 6.83 -38.79 -46.10
C GLU A 24 5.48 -39.37 -46.49
N VAL A 25 4.46 -38.50 -46.52
CA VAL A 25 3.12 -38.81 -47.01
C VAL A 25 3.19 -39.17 -48.49
N MET A 26 2.45 -40.19 -48.89
CA MET A 26 2.47 -40.69 -50.26
C MET A 26 1.08 -41.10 -50.68
N ALA A 27 0.56 -40.44 -51.71
CA ALA A 27 -0.67 -40.87 -52.38
C ALA A 27 -0.53 -42.31 -52.92
N LEU A 28 -1.66 -43.00 -53.08
CA LEU A 28 -1.71 -44.39 -53.55
C LEU A 28 -0.77 -44.61 -54.74
N ARG A 29 0.27 -45.42 -54.53
CA ARG A 29 1.26 -45.75 -55.55
C ARG A 29 1.29 -47.24 -55.78
N VAL A 30 1.19 -47.62 -57.04
CA VAL A 30 1.28 -49.02 -57.48
C VAL A 30 2.74 -49.39 -57.67
N TYR A 31 3.18 -50.44 -57.01
CA TYR A 31 4.52 -51.01 -57.11
C TYR A 31 4.45 -52.38 -57.77
N THR A 32 5.33 -52.61 -58.74
CA THR A 32 5.51 -53.93 -59.36
C THR A 32 6.63 -54.67 -58.63
N VAL A 33 6.29 -55.82 -58.04
CA VAL A 33 7.24 -56.76 -57.45
C VAL A 33 7.50 -57.86 -58.47
N SER A 34 8.78 -58.12 -58.75
CA SER A 34 9.24 -59.14 -59.70
C SER A 34 10.10 -60.14 -58.95
N ALA A 35 9.84 -61.43 -59.16
CA ALA A 35 10.63 -62.53 -58.64
C ALA A 35 11.07 -63.44 -59.80
N THR A 36 12.36 -63.74 -59.87
CA THR A 36 12.96 -64.52 -60.97
C THR A 36 13.64 -65.76 -60.42
N ASN A 37 13.37 -66.92 -61.04
CA ASN A 37 14.10 -68.16 -60.80
C ASN A 37 14.56 -68.77 -62.14
N THR A 38 15.14 -69.97 -62.11
CA THR A 38 15.64 -70.66 -63.31
C THR A 38 14.55 -71.05 -64.32
N GLY A 39 13.27 -71.01 -63.91
CA GLY A 39 12.11 -71.31 -64.75
C GLY A 39 11.41 -70.07 -65.34
N GLY A 40 11.81 -68.85 -64.96
CA GLY A 40 11.25 -67.61 -65.48
C GLY A 40 11.03 -66.53 -64.41
N THR A 41 10.30 -65.48 -64.79
CA THR A 41 9.97 -64.33 -63.93
C THR A 41 8.46 -64.24 -63.74
N GLY A 42 8.02 -64.17 -62.49
CA GLY A 42 6.65 -63.83 -62.11
C GLY A 42 6.59 -62.39 -61.59
N THR A 43 5.50 -61.69 -61.89
CA THR A 43 5.26 -60.33 -61.38
C THR A 43 3.91 -60.23 -60.67
N THR A 44 3.85 -59.35 -59.67
CA THR A 44 2.60 -58.95 -59.00
C THR A 44 2.65 -57.46 -58.71
N GLN A 45 1.48 -56.87 -58.51
CA GLN A 45 1.34 -55.47 -58.10
C GLN A 45 0.89 -55.39 -56.64
N ILE A 46 1.47 -54.43 -55.92
CA ILE A 46 1.01 -54.02 -54.60
C ILE A 46 0.74 -52.53 -54.64
N GLU A 47 -0.20 -52.07 -53.83
CA GLU A 47 -0.51 -50.66 -53.70
C GLU A 47 -0.13 -50.20 -52.29
N ILE A 48 0.62 -49.11 -52.20
CA ILE A 48 1.05 -48.54 -50.92
C ILE A 48 0.56 -47.09 -50.88
N THR A 49 -0.06 -46.72 -49.77
CA THR A 49 -0.39 -45.33 -49.42
C THR A 49 0.23 -45.06 -48.06
N VAL A 50 0.87 -43.90 -47.90
CA VAL A 50 1.32 -43.41 -46.60
C VAL A 50 0.40 -42.26 -46.23
N LEU A 51 -0.40 -42.47 -45.18
CA LEU A 51 -1.31 -41.46 -44.64
C LEU A 51 -0.61 -40.67 -43.56
N ASP A 52 -0.91 -39.37 -43.47
CA ASP A 52 -0.56 -38.59 -42.29
C ASP A 52 -1.61 -38.83 -41.18
N GLN A 53 -1.23 -38.52 -39.95
CA GLN A 53 -2.08 -38.63 -38.76
C GLN A 53 -2.43 -37.24 -38.25
N VAL A 54 -3.53 -37.06 -37.53
CA VAL A 54 -3.74 -35.78 -36.81
C VAL A 54 -2.66 -35.60 -35.73
N PRO A 55 -2.31 -34.36 -35.34
CA PRO A 55 -1.43 -34.11 -34.22
C PRO A 55 -2.00 -34.69 -32.92
N MET A 56 -1.13 -35.12 -32.02
CA MET A 56 -1.48 -35.51 -30.67
C MET A 56 -0.59 -34.78 -29.68
N ILE A 57 -1.17 -33.86 -28.90
CA ILE A 57 -0.41 -32.96 -28.03
C ILE A 57 -0.86 -33.10 -26.58
N ALA A 58 0.05 -32.79 -25.65
CA ALA A 58 -0.24 -32.66 -24.23
C ALA A 58 0.66 -31.60 -23.59
N TYR A 59 0.18 -30.98 -22.52
CA TYR A 59 0.99 -30.20 -21.58
C TYR A 59 0.89 -30.86 -20.21
N VAL A 60 2.05 -31.13 -19.61
CA VAL A 60 2.13 -31.81 -18.31
C VAL A 60 3.09 -31.01 -17.43
N PRO A 61 2.62 -30.38 -16.35
CA PRO A 61 1.21 -30.30 -15.91
C PRO A 61 0.32 -29.49 -16.86
N SER A 62 -1.00 -29.67 -16.77
CA SER A 62 -2.00 -28.87 -17.50
C SER A 62 -2.65 -27.79 -16.64
N ASP A 63 -2.10 -27.57 -15.45
CA ASP A 63 -2.62 -26.67 -14.42
C ASP A 63 -1.42 -26.10 -13.67
N GLU A 64 -1.19 -24.82 -13.83
CA GLU A 64 -0.07 -24.11 -13.24
C GLU A 64 -0.60 -22.97 -12.37
N VAL A 65 -0.05 -22.89 -11.16
CA VAL A 65 -0.23 -21.73 -10.30
C VAL A 65 1.13 -21.06 -10.17
N LEU A 66 1.16 -19.75 -10.39
CA LEU A 66 2.37 -18.94 -10.48
C LEU A 66 2.29 -17.81 -9.45
N LEU A 67 3.44 -17.41 -8.92
CA LEU A 67 3.59 -16.20 -8.11
C LEU A 67 3.98 -15.01 -9.00
N TYR A 68 3.26 -13.90 -8.84
CA TYR A 68 3.50 -12.63 -9.53
C TYR A 68 4.97 -12.19 -9.44
N ASN A 69 5.53 -11.69 -10.55
CA ASN A 69 6.92 -11.21 -10.70
C ASN A 69 8.04 -12.17 -10.27
N SER A 70 7.72 -13.41 -9.91
CA SER A 70 8.68 -14.35 -9.31
C SER A 70 8.75 -15.67 -10.07
N SER A 71 7.59 -16.27 -10.38
CA SER A 71 7.55 -17.57 -11.07
C SER A 71 7.88 -17.45 -12.55
N VAL A 72 8.63 -18.40 -13.09
CA VAL A 72 8.93 -18.49 -14.52
C VAL A 72 8.15 -19.66 -15.12
N LEU A 73 7.21 -19.36 -16.01
CA LEU A 73 6.48 -20.36 -16.79
C LEU A 73 7.35 -20.82 -17.97
N ASN A 74 7.42 -22.14 -18.16
CA ASN A 74 8.03 -22.74 -19.34
C ASN A 74 7.39 -24.10 -19.65
N MET A 75 6.25 -24.06 -20.33
CA MET A 75 5.52 -25.24 -20.74
C MET A 75 5.86 -25.58 -22.19
N VAL A 76 6.54 -26.70 -22.39
CA VAL A 76 6.86 -27.24 -23.71
C VAL A 76 5.84 -28.34 -24.04
N PRO A 77 5.19 -28.30 -25.22
CA PRO A 77 4.23 -29.33 -25.57
C PRO A 77 4.91 -30.67 -25.79
N GLU A 78 4.33 -31.73 -25.23
CA GLU A 78 4.62 -33.09 -25.65
C GLU A 78 3.81 -33.37 -26.92
N SER A 79 4.50 -33.64 -28.03
CA SER A 79 3.86 -33.86 -29.34
C SER A 79 4.18 -35.26 -29.88
N THR A 80 3.13 -36.00 -30.22
CA THR A 80 3.14 -37.29 -30.91
C THR A 80 2.14 -37.26 -32.08
N GLY A 81 2.11 -38.28 -32.94
CA GLY A 81 1.23 -38.31 -34.11
C GLY A 81 1.82 -37.56 -35.31
N GLY A 82 0.96 -36.86 -36.08
CA GLY A 82 1.36 -36.17 -37.31
C GLY A 82 2.22 -34.93 -37.07
N ALA A 83 2.97 -34.52 -38.11
CA ALA A 83 3.84 -33.35 -38.05
C ALA A 83 3.01 -32.06 -38.00
N ILE A 84 3.25 -31.22 -36.97
CA ILE A 84 2.48 -29.99 -36.74
C ILE A 84 2.97 -28.89 -37.68
N THR A 85 2.03 -28.18 -38.31
CA THR A 85 2.33 -27.04 -39.20
C THR A 85 1.90 -25.70 -38.61
N LEU A 86 0.96 -25.70 -37.67
CA LEU A 86 0.45 -24.48 -37.03
C LEU A 86 0.06 -24.74 -35.57
N TRP A 87 0.45 -23.81 -34.70
CA TRP A 87 -0.05 -23.70 -33.33
C TRP A 87 -0.93 -22.46 -33.16
N SER A 88 -1.95 -22.58 -32.33
CA SER A 88 -2.74 -21.44 -31.85
C SER A 88 -3.14 -21.62 -30.40
N ILE A 89 -3.45 -20.52 -29.72
CA ILE A 89 -3.92 -20.48 -28.33
C ILE A 89 -5.13 -19.55 -28.25
N THR A 90 -6.13 -19.88 -27.42
CA THR A 90 -7.30 -19.03 -27.17
C THR A 90 -7.72 -19.09 -25.70
N PRO A 91 -7.90 -17.96 -25.00
CA PRO A 91 -7.63 -16.60 -25.47
C PRO A 91 -6.12 -16.37 -25.71
N THR A 92 -5.78 -15.36 -26.52
CA THR A 92 -4.37 -14.97 -26.68
C THR A 92 -3.85 -14.39 -25.36
N PRO A 93 -2.73 -14.87 -24.80
CA PRO A 93 -2.13 -14.29 -23.59
C PRO A 93 -1.83 -12.80 -23.77
N ASN A 94 -2.06 -11.99 -22.72
CA ASN A 94 -1.70 -10.57 -22.70
C ASN A 94 -0.18 -10.45 -22.61
N PRO A 95 0.52 -9.92 -23.63
CA PRO A 95 1.98 -9.77 -23.57
C PRO A 95 2.42 -8.81 -22.46
N SER A 96 1.59 -7.82 -22.11
CA SER A 96 1.85 -6.89 -21.01
C SER A 96 1.74 -7.55 -19.64
N GLY A 97 1.02 -8.68 -19.56
CA GLY A 97 0.98 -9.55 -18.38
C GLY A 97 2.15 -10.53 -18.32
N GLY A 98 3.12 -10.42 -19.23
CA GLY A 98 4.40 -11.15 -19.17
C GLY A 98 4.35 -12.61 -19.61
N LEU A 99 3.16 -13.14 -19.93
CA LEU A 99 2.96 -14.47 -20.50
C LEU A 99 2.95 -14.44 -22.03
N LEU A 100 3.65 -15.37 -22.65
CA LEU A 100 3.93 -15.41 -24.08
C LEU A 100 3.71 -16.81 -24.65
N PHE A 101 3.03 -16.89 -25.80
CA PHE A 101 2.86 -18.13 -26.53
C PHE A 101 3.57 -18.05 -27.89
N ASP A 102 4.48 -18.98 -28.15
CA ASP A 102 5.17 -19.08 -29.43
C ASP A 102 4.36 -19.97 -30.39
N ALA A 103 3.69 -19.34 -31.36
CA ALA A 103 2.88 -20.03 -32.36
C ALA A 103 3.69 -20.88 -33.36
N SER A 104 5.03 -20.81 -33.34
CA SER A 104 5.89 -21.66 -34.18
C SER A 104 6.29 -22.97 -33.49
N THR A 105 6.40 -22.95 -32.16
CA THR A 105 6.87 -24.10 -31.37
C THR A 105 5.80 -24.68 -30.44
N GLY A 106 4.74 -23.94 -30.17
CA GLY A 106 3.74 -24.26 -29.16
C GLY A 106 4.21 -24.00 -27.72
N VAL A 107 5.38 -23.40 -27.50
CA VAL A 107 5.86 -23.16 -26.13
C VAL A 107 5.06 -22.03 -25.47
N PHE A 108 4.52 -22.29 -24.27
CA PHE A 108 3.87 -21.29 -23.43
C PHE A 108 4.83 -20.91 -22.29
N SER A 109 5.28 -19.65 -22.25
CA SER A 109 6.39 -19.24 -21.38
C SER A 109 6.20 -17.81 -20.85
N GLY A 110 7.08 -17.39 -19.95
CA GLY A 110 7.16 -16.00 -19.48
C GLY A 110 7.22 -15.88 -17.97
N THR A 111 7.24 -14.65 -17.49
CA THR A 111 7.15 -14.32 -16.06
C THR A 111 5.93 -13.43 -15.89
N PRO A 112 4.92 -13.83 -15.11
CA PRO A 112 3.68 -13.07 -15.03
C PRO A 112 3.91 -11.74 -14.32
N THR A 113 3.37 -10.67 -14.90
CA THR A 113 3.46 -9.28 -14.41
C THR A 113 2.08 -8.68 -14.14
N GLU A 114 1.04 -9.50 -14.15
CA GLU A 114 -0.34 -9.16 -13.75
C GLU A 114 -0.93 -10.37 -13.00
N THR A 115 -1.71 -10.12 -11.96
CA THR A 115 -2.45 -11.20 -11.28
C THR A 115 -3.56 -11.72 -12.17
N MET A 116 -3.89 -13.00 -12.00
CA MET A 116 -4.80 -13.70 -12.90
C MET A 116 -5.59 -14.74 -12.12
N ILE A 117 -6.91 -14.60 -12.13
CA ILE A 117 -7.78 -15.71 -11.69
C ILE A 117 -7.56 -16.92 -12.59
N ARG A 118 -7.87 -18.11 -12.09
CA ARG A 118 -7.76 -19.36 -12.87
C ARG A 118 -8.37 -19.23 -14.26
N THR A 119 -7.52 -19.11 -15.28
CA THR A 119 -7.90 -18.86 -16.67
C THR A 119 -7.59 -20.09 -17.51
N GLN A 120 -8.57 -20.53 -18.29
CA GLN A 120 -8.42 -21.65 -19.22
C GLN A 120 -7.90 -21.15 -20.57
N TYR A 121 -6.81 -21.74 -21.04
CA TYR A 121 -6.24 -21.57 -22.37
C TYR A 121 -6.43 -22.84 -23.19
N GLU A 122 -7.06 -22.72 -24.35
CA GLU A 122 -7.19 -23.78 -25.34
C GLU A 122 -6.07 -23.67 -26.37
N ILE A 123 -5.16 -24.65 -26.35
CA ILE A 123 -4.03 -24.72 -27.26
C ILE A 123 -4.35 -25.75 -28.34
N THR A 124 -4.27 -25.33 -29.61
CA THR A 124 -4.57 -26.16 -30.77
C THR A 124 -3.34 -26.35 -31.65
N ALA A 125 -3.03 -27.61 -31.95
CA ALA A 125 -2.05 -27.99 -32.98
C ALA A 125 -2.79 -28.48 -34.22
N THR A 126 -2.37 -28.02 -35.40
CA THR A 126 -3.00 -28.34 -36.69
C THR A 126 -1.96 -28.84 -37.69
N ASN A 127 -2.36 -29.80 -38.52
CA ASN A 127 -1.69 -30.19 -39.75
C ASN A 127 -2.68 -30.28 -40.92
N ASP A 128 -2.24 -30.82 -42.06
CA ASP A 128 -3.06 -30.98 -43.28
C ASP A 128 -4.18 -32.04 -43.16
N VAL A 129 -4.14 -32.89 -42.13
CA VAL A 129 -5.17 -33.90 -41.85
C VAL A 129 -6.25 -33.37 -40.90
N GLY A 130 -5.86 -32.58 -39.90
CA GLY A 130 -6.78 -32.05 -38.91
C GLY A 130 -6.07 -31.38 -37.75
N SER A 131 -6.76 -31.28 -36.61
CA SER A 131 -6.25 -30.62 -35.41
C SER A 131 -6.57 -31.39 -34.14
N MET A 132 -5.79 -31.11 -33.09
CA MET A 132 -6.07 -31.48 -31.71
C MET A 132 -5.99 -30.25 -30.83
N THR A 133 -6.91 -30.15 -29.87
CA THR A 133 -6.98 -29.08 -28.89
C THR A 133 -6.89 -29.65 -27.48
N VAL A 134 -6.10 -29.01 -26.62
CA VAL A 134 -5.97 -29.32 -25.19
C VAL A 134 -6.16 -28.06 -24.35
N SER A 135 -6.57 -28.23 -23.10
CA SER A 135 -6.75 -27.13 -22.16
C SER A 135 -5.64 -27.08 -21.13
N VAL A 136 -5.10 -25.88 -20.91
CA VAL A 136 -4.17 -25.53 -19.84
C VAL A 136 -4.84 -24.50 -18.94
N HIS A 137 -4.69 -24.61 -17.62
CA HIS A 137 -5.16 -23.60 -16.67
C HIS A 137 -3.97 -22.88 -16.07
N ILE A 138 -4.02 -21.55 -16.05
CA ILE A 138 -3.03 -20.70 -15.38
C ILE A 138 -3.74 -19.87 -14.32
N THR A 139 -3.18 -19.84 -13.10
CA THR A 139 -3.54 -18.90 -12.04
C THR A 139 -2.28 -18.13 -11.64
N VAL A 140 -2.38 -16.81 -11.46
CA VAL A 140 -1.28 -15.99 -10.93
C VAL A 140 -1.74 -15.36 -9.63
N GLU A 141 -1.12 -15.77 -8.52
CA GLU A 141 -1.39 -15.27 -7.16
C GLU A 141 -0.33 -14.24 -6.74
N ASP A 142 -0.70 -13.34 -5.83
CA ASP A 142 0.17 -12.30 -5.28
C ASP A 142 -0.41 -11.77 -3.96
N LEU A 143 0.44 -11.44 -2.99
CA LEU A 143 0.03 -10.68 -1.81
C LEU A 143 0.24 -9.18 -2.07
N ASN A 144 -0.86 -8.41 -2.14
CA ASN A 144 -0.75 -6.98 -2.35
C ASN A 144 -1.76 -6.20 -1.49
N TYR A 145 -1.32 -5.05 -0.97
CA TYR A 145 -2.17 -4.08 -0.27
C TYR A 145 -2.21 -2.76 -1.04
N ASN A 146 -3.30 -2.01 -0.90
CA ASN A 146 -3.37 -0.67 -1.50
C ASN A 146 -2.61 0.33 -0.62
N LEU A 147 -1.33 0.55 -0.93
CA LEU A 147 -0.47 1.53 -0.24
C LEU A 147 -0.18 2.77 -1.11
N SER A 148 -1.09 3.09 -2.03
CA SER A 148 -0.89 4.19 -2.99
C SER A 148 -0.78 5.57 -2.35
N LEU A 149 -1.29 5.74 -1.14
CA LEU A 149 -1.22 6.98 -0.37
C LEU A 149 0.06 7.12 0.46
N GLY A 150 0.91 6.07 0.51
CA GLY A 150 2.15 6.03 1.28
C GLY A 150 2.06 5.10 2.50
N PRO A 151 2.87 5.36 3.54
CA PRO A 151 2.79 4.66 4.82
C PRO A 151 1.42 4.81 5.48
N ILE A 152 1.08 3.87 6.36
CA ILE A 152 -0.16 3.89 7.14
C ILE A 152 0.10 4.71 8.41
N TYR A 153 -0.68 5.77 8.60
CA TYR A 153 -0.72 6.52 9.85
C TYR A 153 -2.08 6.28 10.51
N LEU A 154 -2.04 5.96 11.80
CA LEU A 154 -3.20 5.73 12.65
C LEU A 154 -3.16 6.74 13.81
N LEU A 155 -4.28 6.91 14.50
CA LEU A 155 -4.36 7.71 15.72
C LEU A 155 -4.40 6.78 16.93
N GLU A 156 -3.74 7.16 18.02
CA GLU A 156 -3.80 6.43 19.26
C GLU A 156 -5.26 6.38 19.76
N ASN A 157 -5.67 5.23 20.30
CA ASN A 157 -7.00 5.01 20.87
C ASN A 157 -8.20 5.10 19.90
N GLU A 158 -7.98 5.43 18.62
CA GLU A 158 -9.02 5.46 17.60
C GLU A 158 -9.07 4.16 16.77
N GLU A 159 -10.27 3.65 16.49
CA GLU A 159 -10.43 2.42 15.70
C GLU A 159 -9.99 2.63 14.24
N MET A 160 -9.01 1.85 13.79
CA MET A 160 -8.57 1.94 12.40
C MET A 160 -9.63 1.40 11.45
N LEU A 161 -9.72 1.98 10.25
CA LEU A 161 -10.38 1.30 9.15
C LEU A 161 -9.61 0.03 8.80
N SER A 162 -10.30 -1.11 8.87
CA SER A 162 -9.71 -2.41 8.58
C SER A 162 -9.06 -2.42 7.20
N LEU A 163 -7.80 -2.82 7.14
CA LEU A 163 -7.02 -2.86 5.92
C LEU A 163 -6.97 -4.29 5.40
N GLU A 164 -7.69 -4.53 4.31
CA GLU A 164 -7.69 -5.82 3.62
C GLU A 164 -6.66 -5.86 2.48
N PRO A 165 -6.02 -7.01 2.22
CA PRO A 165 -5.21 -7.17 1.03
C PRO A 165 -6.07 -7.04 -0.23
N THR A 166 -5.61 -6.26 -1.20
CA THR A 166 -6.21 -6.14 -2.54
C THR A 166 -6.09 -7.41 -3.38
N SER A 167 -5.05 -8.20 -3.13
CA SER A 167 -4.89 -9.56 -3.66
C SER A 167 -4.29 -10.45 -2.59
N ASN A 168 -4.73 -11.70 -2.55
CA ASN A 168 -4.31 -12.69 -1.56
C ASN A 168 -3.78 -13.96 -2.22
N LEU A 169 -3.07 -14.75 -1.43
CA LEU A 169 -2.66 -16.10 -1.78
C LEU A 169 -3.71 -17.09 -1.29
N SER A 170 -4.17 -17.96 -2.18
CA SER A 170 -5.24 -18.89 -1.86
C SER A 170 -4.78 -19.92 -0.83
N GLY A 171 -5.49 -20.00 0.29
CA GLY A 171 -5.18 -20.95 1.37
C GLY A 171 -3.86 -20.66 2.09
N ALA A 172 -3.37 -19.43 2.05
CA ALA A 172 -2.22 -19.01 2.84
C ALA A 172 -2.57 -18.78 4.31
N GLY A 173 -1.61 -19.09 5.18
CA GLY A 173 -1.54 -18.57 6.55
C GLY A 173 -0.71 -17.28 6.57
N TYR A 174 -1.14 -16.31 7.37
CA TYR A 174 -0.56 -14.98 7.46
C TYR A 174 0.15 -14.78 8.80
N GLU A 175 1.35 -14.23 8.74
CA GLU A 175 2.17 -13.87 9.90
C GLU A 175 2.78 -12.48 9.66
N VAL A 176 3.13 -11.77 10.73
CA VAL A 176 3.76 -10.44 10.65
C VAL A 176 4.96 -10.38 11.59
N SER A 177 6.02 -9.71 11.17
CA SER A 177 7.19 -9.44 12.00
C SER A 177 7.73 -8.04 11.74
N PRO A 178 8.07 -7.24 12.77
CA PRO A 178 7.83 -7.52 14.20
C PRO A 178 6.33 -7.56 14.54
N ASP A 179 6.01 -7.89 15.80
CA ASP A 179 4.61 -7.86 16.27
C ASP A 179 4.00 -6.47 16.04
N LEU A 180 2.76 -6.45 15.57
CA LEU A 180 2.02 -5.20 15.38
C LEU A 180 1.89 -4.41 16.70
N PRO A 181 1.71 -3.08 16.62
CA PRO A 181 1.44 -2.23 17.78
C PRO A 181 0.32 -2.79 18.66
N GLY A 182 0.39 -2.53 19.97
CA GLY A 182 -0.61 -3.01 20.91
C GLY A 182 -2.02 -2.60 20.49
N GLY A 183 -2.95 -3.55 20.47
CA GLY A 183 -4.34 -3.33 20.05
C GLY A 183 -4.63 -3.48 18.56
N LEU A 184 -3.60 -3.65 17.73
CA LEU A 184 -3.73 -4.05 16.33
C LEU A 184 -3.57 -5.57 16.16
N PHE A 185 -4.27 -6.13 15.17
CA PHE A 185 -4.34 -7.56 14.91
C PHE A 185 -4.21 -7.84 13.41
N LEU A 186 -3.57 -8.98 13.08
CA LEU A 186 -3.54 -9.54 11.74
C LEU A 186 -4.45 -10.77 11.67
N GLY A 187 -5.32 -10.83 10.67
CA GLY A 187 -6.12 -12.01 10.38
C GLY A 187 -5.29 -13.13 9.78
N GLU A 188 -4.99 -14.16 10.58
CA GLU A 188 -4.13 -15.29 10.18
C GLU A 188 -4.59 -16.06 8.92
N SER A 189 -5.86 -15.96 8.53
CA SER A 189 -6.43 -16.68 7.38
C SER A 189 -6.78 -15.82 6.17
N ASN A 190 -6.80 -14.50 6.32
CA ASN A 190 -7.23 -13.57 5.26
C ASN A 190 -6.31 -12.35 5.09
N GLY A 191 -5.32 -12.18 5.96
CA GLY A 191 -4.39 -11.07 5.95
C GLY A 191 -4.95 -9.75 6.49
N THR A 192 -6.24 -9.61 6.79
CA THR A 192 -6.79 -8.30 7.19
C THR A 192 -6.11 -7.75 8.44
N ILE A 193 -5.65 -6.49 8.41
CA ILE A 193 -5.15 -5.76 9.58
C ILE A 193 -6.29 -4.92 10.14
N TRP A 194 -6.53 -4.99 11.45
CA TRP A 194 -7.63 -4.28 12.11
C TRP A 194 -7.33 -4.07 13.60
N GLY A 195 -8.11 -3.20 14.25
CA GLY A 195 -8.03 -2.98 15.69
C GLY A 195 -7.97 -1.49 16.06
N THR A 196 -7.60 -1.25 17.31
CA THR A 196 -7.45 0.10 17.87
C THR A 196 -6.07 0.14 18.51
N PRO A 197 -5.10 0.91 17.95
CA PRO A 197 -3.78 0.99 18.54
C PRO A 197 -3.89 1.68 19.91
N THR A 198 -3.15 1.19 20.91
CA THR A 198 -3.22 1.69 22.29
C THR A 198 -1.93 2.36 22.76
N VAL A 199 -0.98 2.52 21.84
CA VAL A 199 0.34 3.09 22.13
C VAL A 199 0.80 3.84 20.88
N GLY A 200 1.07 5.13 21.02
CA GLY A 200 1.73 5.95 20.01
C GLY A 200 3.13 5.45 19.68
N MET A 201 3.51 5.56 18.40
CA MET A 201 4.83 5.11 17.95
C MET A 201 5.26 5.76 16.62
N PRO A 202 6.57 5.97 16.43
CA PRO A 202 7.08 6.45 15.15
C PRO A 202 6.87 5.41 14.04
N LEU A 203 6.97 5.87 12.79
CA LEU A 203 6.84 5.02 11.62
C LEU A 203 7.84 3.84 11.65
N ALA A 204 7.32 2.62 11.59
CA ALA A 204 8.09 1.38 11.65
C ALA A 204 7.73 0.44 10.49
N ASN A 205 8.71 -0.39 10.07
CA ASN A 205 8.52 -1.37 9.01
C ASN A 205 8.00 -2.69 9.58
N TYR A 206 7.02 -3.27 8.89
CA TYR A 206 6.45 -4.58 9.19
C TYR A 206 6.49 -5.44 7.95
N THR A 207 7.02 -6.65 8.08
CA THR A 207 6.98 -7.65 7.02
C THR A 207 5.82 -8.60 7.26
N ILE A 208 4.88 -8.62 6.32
CA ILE A 208 3.78 -9.58 6.28
C ILE A 208 4.25 -10.77 5.44
N TYR A 209 4.15 -11.95 6.01
CA TYR A 209 4.42 -13.22 5.36
C TYR A 209 3.09 -13.90 5.03
N ALA A 210 2.91 -14.31 3.78
CA ALA A 210 1.82 -15.18 3.38
C ALA A 210 2.39 -16.51 2.91
N ASN A 211 2.11 -17.57 3.66
CA ASN A 211 2.65 -18.90 3.39
C ASN A 211 1.51 -19.88 3.09
N SER A 212 1.46 -20.39 1.87
CA SER A 212 0.59 -21.49 1.46
C SER A 212 1.40 -22.77 1.23
N SER A 213 0.70 -23.88 0.95
CA SER A 213 1.37 -25.15 0.63
C SER A 213 2.21 -25.11 -0.65
N MET A 214 1.95 -24.16 -1.54
CA MET A 214 2.59 -24.06 -2.87
C MET A 214 3.42 -22.78 -3.04
N PHE A 215 3.10 -21.72 -2.30
CA PHE A 215 3.75 -20.42 -2.44
C PHE A 215 4.11 -19.83 -1.08
N ASN A 216 5.12 -18.99 -1.10
CA ASN A 216 5.44 -18.08 -0.03
C ASN A 216 5.62 -16.70 -0.65
N ASP A 217 5.05 -15.69 -0.03
CA ASP A 217 5.20 -14.30 -0.46
C ASP A 217 5.41 -13.39 0.76
N VAL A 218 6.05 -12.27 0.50
CA VAL A 218 6.39 -11.28 1.53
C VAL A 218 6.07 -9.89 1.04
N LEU A 219 5.42 -9.12 1.90
CA LEU A 219 5.14 -7.71 1.66
C LEU A 219 5.64 -6.88 2.83
N GLU A 220 6.37 -5.82 2.54
CA GLU A 220 6.72 -4.82 3.55
C GLU A 220 5.71 -3.68 3.55
N ILE A 221 5.19 -3.35 4.73
CA ILE A 221 4.35 -2.19 4.98
C ILE A 221 4.99 -1.32 6.05
N GLN A 222 4.55 -0.07 6.14
CA GLN A 222 4.99 0.85 7.19
C GLN A 222 3.76 1.35 7.95
N ILE A 223 3.82 1.28 9.28
CA ILE A 223 2.76 1.75 10.17
C ILE A 223 3.38 2.72 11.17
N GLY A 224 2.71 3.85 11.42
CA GLY A 224 2.97 4.77 12.54
C GLY A 224 1.65 5.05 13.27
N VAL A 225 1.74 5.31 14.57
CA VAL A 225 0.59 5.68 15.41
C VAL A 225 0.90 7.07 15.97
N LEU A 226 0.11 8.05 15.57
CA LEU A 226 0.21 9.44 16.02
C LEU A 226 -0.55 9.59 17.33
N GLU A 227 -0.06 10.47 18.20
CA GLU A 227 -0.78 10.87 19.41
C GLU A 227 -2.00 11.72 19.03
N ASP A 228 -2.99 11.73 19.91
CA ASP A 228 -4.27 12.46 19.82
C ASP A 228 -4.68 12.75 21.28
N SER A 229 -4.13 13.85 21.80
CA SER A 229 -4.08 14.15 23.23
C SER A 229 -5.46 14.49 23.82
N ASP A 230 -6.34 15.13 23.05
CA ASP A 230 -7.72 15.45 23.44
C ASP A 230 -8.77 14.44 22.93
N SER A 231 -8.36 13.50 22.06
CA SER A 231 -9.19 12.46 21.44
C SER A 231 -10.31 13.01 20.54
N ASP A 232 -10.08 14.11 19.84
CA ASP A 232 -11.04 14.68 18.88
C ASP A 232 -10.95 14.04 17.47
N GLY A 233 -9.91 13.23 17.22
CA GLY A 233 -9.63 12.58 15.96
C GLY A 233 -8.68 13.36 15.03
N MET A 234 -8.04 14.42 15.52
CA MET A 234 -6.93 15.13 14.89
C MET A 234 -5.62 14.78 15.64
N PRO A 235 -4.55 14.41 14.92
CA PRO A 235 -3.27 14.16 15.58
C PRO A 235 -2.57 15.44 16.02
N ASP A 236 -1.95 15.40 17.20
CA ASP A 236 -1.13 16.48 17.77
C ASP A 236 -0.07 17.00 16.78
N GLN A 237 0.51 16.08 16.00
CA GLN A 237 1.50 16.45 15.01
C GLN A 237 1.47 15.56 13.77
N LEU A 238 1.54 16.20 12.61
CA LEU A 238 1.70 15.49 11.34
C LEU A 238 3.19 15.28 10.96
N PRO A 239 3.56 14.08 10.49
CA PRO A 239 4.91 13.81 10.01
C PRO A 239 5.30 14.69 8.81
N LEU A 240 6.57 15.10 8.77
CA LEU A 240 7.13 15.83 7.62
C LEU A 240 6.95 15.04 6.32
N GLY A 241 6.27 15.65 5.35
CA GLY A 241 5.99 15.01 4.05
C GLY A 241 4.81 14.05 4.06
N TYR A 242 3.95 14.10 5.10
CA TYR A 242 2.64 13.46 5.09
C TYR A 242 1.87 13.81 3.81
N ASN A 243 1.20 12.81 3.24
CA ASN A 243 0.44 12.97 2.02
C ASN A 243 -0.93 13.60 2.35
N PRO A 244 -1.24 14.83 1.89
CA PRO A 244 -2.51 15.49 2.23
C PRO A 244 -3.76 14.75 1.73
N LEU A 245 -3.61 13.81 0.79
CA LEU A 245 -4.72 12.94 0.34
C LEU A 245 -5.02 11.80 1.32
N GLY A 246 -4.21 11.62 2.38
CA GLY A 246 -4.41 10.63 3.44
C GLY A 246 -5.55 10.96 4.40
N GLY A 247 -6.00 12.23 4.45
CA GLY A 247 -7.22 12.65 5.15
C GLY A 247 -7.05 13.07 6.61
N LEU A 248 -5.85 12.94 7.19
CA LEU A 248 -5.53 13.50 8.51
C LEU A 248 -5.17 14.98 8.40
N ILE A 249 -5.52 15.76 9.41
CA ILE A 249 -5.25 17.19 9.56
C ILE A 249 -4.65 17.35 10.95
N GLU A 250 -3.52 18.04 11.06
CA GLU A 250 -2.85 18.36 12.34
C GLU A 250 -3.80 19.15 13.24
N ASP A 251 -3.86 18.77 14.50
CA ASP A 251 -4.51 19.56 15.55
C ASP A 251 -3.66 20.79 15.87
N LEU A 252 -4.30 21.87 16.30
CA LEU A 252 -3.62 23.11 16.67
C LEU A 252 -3.94 23.52 18.11
N ASP A 253 -4.69 22.70 18.84
CA ASP A 253 -5.17 22.87 20.22
C ASP A 253 -5.15 21.46 20.86
N ASP A 254 -3.94 20.90 21.00
CA ASP A 254 -3.71 19.48 21.26
C ASP A 254 -4.39 18.94 22.54
N ASP A 255 -4.69 19.81 23.51
CA ASP A 255 -5.37 19.45 24.75
C ASP A 255 -6.85 19.90 24.83
N GLY A 256 -7.32 20.65 23.83
CA GLY A 256 -8.70 21.09 23.67
C GLY A 256 -9.17 22.09 24.73
N ASP A 257 -8.26 22.84 25.37
CA ASP A 257 -8.60 23.86 26.37
C ASP A 257 -9.07 25.19 25.75
N GLY A 258 -8.87 25.34 24.43
CA GLY A 258 -9.31 26.48 23.62
C GLY A 258 -8.20 27.49 23.30
N PHE A 259 -6.96 27.24 23.70
CA PHE A 259 -5.78 27.96 23.26
C PHE A 259 -5.03 27.16 22.19
N THR A 260 -4.35 27.85 21.28
CA THR A 260 -3.58 27.13 20.26
C THR A 260 -2.19 26.77 20.77
N ASP A 261 -1.58 25.69 20.27
CA ASP A 261 -0.23 25.30 20.71
C ASP A 261 0.80 26.42 20.47
N GLU A 262 0.57 27.24 19.43
CA GLU A 262 1.38 28.43 19.15
C GLU A 262 1.23 29.50 20.23
N ASP A 263 0.01 29.78 20.69
CA ASP A 263 -0.27 30.73 21.76
C ASP A 263 0.33 30.24 23.08
N GLU A 264 0.15 28.96 23.40
CA GLU A 264 0.67 28.36 24.62
C GLU A 264 2.19 28.29 24.67
N THR A 265 2.82 27.91 23.56
CA THR A 265 4.28 27.95 23.42
C THR A 265 4.82 29.37 23.64
N ASN A 266 4.10 30.39 23.16
CA ASN A 266 4.49 31.79 23.34
C ASN A 266 4.31 32.25 24.80
N CYS A 267 3.33 31.69 25.52
CA CYS A 267 3.00 32.03 26.90
C CYS A 267 3.62 31.07 27.95
N GLU A 268 4.54 30.21 27.51
CA GLU A 268 5.25 29.22 28.34
C GLU A 268 4.32 28.25 29.10
N THR A 269 3.13 27.98 28.55
CA THR A 269 2.22 26.93 29.02
C THR A 269 2.49 25.60 28.28
N ASP A 270 1.88 24.50 28.76
CA ASP A 270 2.06 23.15 28.21
C ASP A 270 0.90 22.78 27.29
N PRO A 271 1.11 22.70 25.95
CA PRO A 271 0.03 22.44 24.98
C PRO A 271 -0.66 21.09 25.08
N LEU A 272 -0.14 20.20 25.93
CA LEU A 272 -0.67 18.84 26.12
C LEU A 272 -1.40 18.68 27.46
N ASP A 273 -1.59 19.76 28.23
CA ASP A 273 -2.21 19.73 29.55
C ASP A 273 -3.28 20.81 29.66
N ALA A 274 -4.55 20.42 29.46
CA ALA A 274 -5.70 21.31 29.51
C ALA A 274 -5.95 22.03 30.85
N THR A 275 -5.09 21.80 31.85
CA THR A 275 -5.06 22.54 33.11
C THR A 275 -4.02 23.67 33.14
N SER A 276 -3.14 23.71 32.15
CA SER A 276 -2.09 24.69 31.92
C SER A 276 -2.61 25.91 31.16
N LEU A 277 -3.60 26.59 31.71
CA LEU A 277 -4.23 27.73 31.05
C LEU A 277 -3.26 28.91 30.87
N ILE A 278 -3.39 29.61 29.73
CA ILE A 278 -2.78 30.92 29.52
C ILE A 278 -3.38 31.93 30.51
N SER A 279 -2.51 32.65 31.22
CA SER A 279 -2.92 33.76 32.10
C SER A 279 -2.95 35.07 31.33
N ASP A 280 -4.07 35.79 31.45
CA ASP A 280 -4.36 37.09 30.82
C ASP A 280 -5.13 37.93 31.85
N LEU A 281 -4.39 38.64 32.69
CA LEU A 281 -4.90 39.34 33.87
C LEU A 281 -5.77 40.54 33.50
N ASP A 282 -5.43 41.26 32.44
CA ASP A 282 -6.12 42.47 32.02
C ASP A 282 -7.17 42.22 30.92
N GLY A 283 -7.10 41.06 30.23
CA GLY A 283 -8.03 40.62 29.20
C GLY A 283 -7.78 41.21 27.81
N ASP A 284 -6.60 41.73 27.51
CA ASP A 284 -6.27 42.37 26.23
C ASP A 284 -5.83 41.39 25.13
N SER A 285 -5.81 40.09 25.44
CA SER A 285 -5.36 38.98 24.59
C SER A 285 -3.83 38.85 24.44
N ILE A 286 -3.06 39.57 25.26
CA ILE A 286 -1.64 39.31 25.49
C ILE A 286 -1.55 38.60 26.83
N CYS A 287 -0.78 37.51 26.90
CA CYS A 287 -0.62 36.80 28.16
C CYS A 287 0.35 37.51 29.10
N ASP A 288 0.16 37.35 30.41
CA ASP A 288 0.94 38.00 31.46
C ASP A 288 2.47 37.84 31.28
N ALA A 289 2.91 36.74 30.65
CA ALA A 289 4.32 36.46 30.40
C ALA A 289 4.93 37.34 29.28
N LEU A 290 4.10 37.81 28.34
CA LEU A 290 4.50 38.64 27.19
C LEU A 290 3.98 40.07 27.28
N ASP A 291 3.20 40.37 28.31
CA ASP A 291 2.63 41.68 28.52
C ASP A 291 3.60 42.62 29.26
N ASP A 292 3.75 43.83 28.73
CA ASP A 292 4.58 44.89 29.32
C ASP A 292 3.78 45.72 30.36
N ASP A 293 2.45 45.54 30.44
CA ASP A 293 1.48 46.24 31.31
C ASP A 293 0.43 45.21 31.78
N VAL A 294 0.85 44.29 32.65
CA VAL A 294 0.12 43.03 32.94
C VAL A 294 -1.26 43.25 33.54
N ASP A 295 -1.48 44.37 34.24
CA ASP A 295 -2.79 44.69 34.78
C ASP A 295 -3.59 45.68 33.93
N GLY A 296 -3.04 46.22 32.84
CA GLY A 296 -3.75 47.00 31.82
C GLY A 296 -4.18 48.40 32.27
N ASP A 297 -3.56 48.93 33.32
CA ASP A 297 -3.91 50.25 33.86
C ASP A 297 -3.20 51.40 33.13
N GLY A 298 -2.26 51.10 32.24
CA GLY A 298 -1.49 52.06 31.45
C GLY A 298 -0.12 52.42 32.04
N LEU A 299 0.28 51.78 33.14
CA LEU A 299 1.63 51.79 33.70
C LEU A 299 2.38 50.53 33.26
N LEU A 300 3.62 50.69 32.82
CA LEU A 300 4.43 49.53 32.44
C LEU A 300 4.92 48.79 33.69
N ASN A 301 5.01 47.46 33.64
CA ASN A 301 5.51 46.62 34.74
C ASN A 301 6.84 47.12 35.33
N ASP A 302 7.72 47.67 34.49
CA ASP A 302 9.03 48.19 34.88
C ASP A 302 8.97 49.45 35.78
N VAL A 303 7.86 50.19 35.78
CA VAL A 303 7.67 51.38 36.63
C VAL A 303 6.95 51.06 37.95
N GLU A 304 6.40 49.86 38.07
CA GLU A 304 5.54 49.41 39.17
C GLU A 304 6.31 48.47 40.11
N THR A 305 6.97 49.06 41.09
CA THR A 305 7.99 48.34 41.87
C THR A 305 7.42 47.49 43.01
N ASN A 306 6.11 47.51 43.25
CA ASN A 306 5.42 46.88 44.38
C ASN A 306 6.10 47.16 45.74
N THR A 307 6.62 48.39 45.90
CA THR A 307 7.27 48.84 47.14
C THR A 307 6.29 49.49 48.10
N SER A 308 5.04 49.69 47.68
CA SER A 308 4.02 50.46 48.38
C SER A 308 4.49 51.87 48.76
N THR A 309 5.43 52.43 48.00
CA THR A 309 5.99 53.76 48.27
C THR A 309 6.23 54.50 46.96
N TYR A 310 5.46 55.56 46.71
CA TYR A 310 5.67 56.39 45.52
C TYR A 310 6.99 57.17 45.61
N VAL A 311 7.84 57.04 44.58
CA VAL A 311 9.11 57.78 44.44
C VAL A 311 9.00 58.81 43.31
N ASP A 312 8.72 58.37 42.08
CA ASP A 312 8.51 59.20 40.90
C ASP A 312 7.79 58.43 39.77
N GLU A 313 7.66 59.02 38.58
CA GLU A 313 6.95 58.43 37.43
C GLU A 313 7.58 57.13 36.89
N ASN A 314 8.81 56.78 37.27
CA ASN A 314 9.46 55.50 36.90
C ASN A 314 9.55 54.51 38.07
N ASP A 315 8.96 54.86 39.22
CA ASP A 315 8.90 54.06 40.44
C ASP A 315 7.68 54.53 41.24
N THR A 316 6.50 54.10 40.77
CA THR A 316 5.19 54.47 41.30
C THR A 316 4.92 53.78 42.65
N GLY A 317 5.59 52.66 42.89
CA GLY A 317 5.40 51.83 44.07
C GLY A 317 4.11 51.01 44.08
N THR A 318 3.32 51.09 43.01
CA THR A 318 2.10 50.29 42.73
C THR A 318 2.49 48.86 42.35
N ASP A 319 1.51 47.96 42.36
CA ASP A 319 1.69 46.53 42.11
C ASP A 319 1.30 46.19 40.68
N SER A 320 2.27 45.76 39.86
CA SER A 320 2.10 45.46 38.42
C SER A 320 1.18 44.28 38.07
N MET A 321 0.43 43.80 39.04
CA MET A 321 -0.47 42.67 38.94
C MET A 321 -1.84 43.06 39.53
N ASN A 322 -2.07 44.35 39.73
CA ASN A 322 -3.26 44.88 40.36
C ASN A 322 -3.45 46.36 40.00
N ALA A 323 -4.29 46.59 39.00
CA ALA A 323 -4.64 47.91 38.47
C ALA A 323 -5.21 48.91 39.48
N ASP A 324 -5.56 48.49 40.70
CA ASP A 324 -6.03 49.33 41.83
C ASP A 324 -5.32 48.87 43.12
N SER A 325 -4.08 49.34 43.31
CA SER A 325 -3.17 48.87 44.36
C SER A 325 -3.71 49.03 45.78
N ASP A 326 -4.60 50.01 46.01
CA ASP A 326 -5.14 50.30 47.33
C ASP A 326 -6.62 49.90 47.53
N GLY A 327 -7.29 49.52 46.44
CA GLY A 327 -8.61 48.92 46.41
C GLY A 327 -9.75 49.93 46.63
N ASP A 328 -9.56 51.20 46.27
CA ASP A 328 -10.57 52.25 46.43
C ASP A 328 -11.48 52.46 45.21
N GLY A 329 -11.17 51.75 44.12
CA GLY A 329 -11.98 51.64 42.90
C GLY A 329 -11.54 52.54 41.75
N VAL A 330 -10.42 53.26 41.88
CA VAL A 330 -9.80 54.05 40.81
C VAL A 330 -8.51 53.35 40.36
N CYS A 331 -8.26 53.27 39.05
CA CYS A 331 -7.05 52.62 38.57
C CYS A 331 -5.80 53.44 38.92
N ASP A 332 -4.68 52.81 39.24
CA ASP A 332 -3.43 53.52 39.55
C ASP A 332 -2.97 54.34 38.32
N GLY A 333 -3.05 53.72 37.14
CA GLY A 333 -2.80 54.29 35.83
C GLY A 333 -4.01 54.93 35.13
N PRO A 334 -3.79 55.57 33.97
CA PRO A 334 -4.80 56.33 33.25
C PRO A 334 -5.81 55.47 32.46
N GLN A 335 -5.54 54.18 32.25
CA GLN A 335 -6.38 53.25 31.50
C GLN A 335 -7.21 52.37 32.44
N VAL A 336 -8.16 51.65 31.85
CA VAL A 336 -8.95 50.64 32.54
C VAL A 336 -8.60 49.32 31.87
N PRO A 337 -8.33 48.25 32.64
CA PRO A 337 -8.05 46.94 32.09
C PRO A 337 -9.17 46.50 31.13
N ALA A 338 -8.83 45.75 30.09
CA ALA A 338 -9.83 45.35 29.08
C ALA A 338 -11.00 44.55 29.67
N ASN A 339 -10.77 43.81 30.76
CA ASN A 339 -11.76 43.06 31.52
C ASN A 339 -12.45 43.87 32.64
N GLY A 340 -12.05 45.12 32.88
CA GLY A 340 -12.61 46.01 33.89
C GLY A 340 -11.80 46.04 35.19
N GLY A 341 -12.46 45.97 36.36
CA GLY A 341 -11.78 45.96 37.67
C GLY A 341 -11.79 47.30 38.40
N CYS A 342 -11.42 48.39 37.74
CA CYS A 342 -11.36 49.73 38.32
C CYS A 342 -12.03 50.78 37.42
N THR A 343 -12.19 52.01 37.94
CA THR A 343 -12.64 53.16 37.15
C THR A 343 -11.44 53.94 36.65
N ALA A 344 -11.53 54.47 35.41
CA ALA A 344 -10.42 55.16 34.76
C ALA A 344 -9.79 56.22 35.68
N GLY A 345 -8.50 56.03 35.99
CA GLY A 345 -7.70 56.94 36.78
C GLY A 345 -7.06 58.05 35.94
N PRO A 346 -5.79 58.44 36.21
CA PRO A 346 -4.91 57.86 37.24
C PRO A 346 -5.31 58.30 38.65
N ASP A 347 -5.22 57.39 39.61
CA ASP A 347 -5.38 57.73 41.02
C ASP A 347 -4.25 58.68 41.46
N VAL A 348 -4.63 59.75 42.15
CA VAL A 348 -3.70 60.76 42.68
C VAL A 348 -2.99 60.21 43.93
N PHE A 349 -3.58 59.22 44.60
CA PHE A 349 -3.04 58.59 45.79
C PHE A 349 -3.14 57.06 45.72
N PRO A 350 -2.46 56.39 44.77
CA PRO A 350 -2.62 54.95 44.43
C PRO A 350 -2.18 53.95 45.53
N LEU A 351 -1.92 54.45 46.74
CA LEU A 351 -1.46 53.68 47.90
C LEU A 351 -2.19 54.11 49.19
N ASP A 352 -3.21 54.95 49.09
CA ASP A 352 -4.03 55.45 50.20
C ASP A 352 -5.53 55.23 49.90
N PRO A 353 -6.14 54.16 50.44
CA PRO A 353 -7.53 53.76 50.11
C PRO A 353 -8.63 54.77 50.49
N ALA A 354 -8.25 55.90 51.08
CA ALA A 354 -9.14 57.00 51.44
C ALA A 354 -8.95 58.23 50.50
N GLY A 355 -8.09 58.11 49.49
CA GLY A 355 -7.52 59.19 48.70
C GLY A 355 -8.14 59.42 47.31
N SER A 356 -8.94 58.49 46.76
CA SER A 356 -9.49 58.47 45.37
C SER A 356 -9.94 59.78 44.75
N VAL A 357 -10.39 60.74 45.56
CA VAL A 357 -10.85 62.04 45.07
C VAL A 357 -10.57 63.13 46.09
N ASP A 358 -9.76 64.12 45.70
CA ASP A 358 -9.74 65.42 46.37
C ASP A 358 -11.17 66.00 46.37
N SER A 359 -11.77 66.05 47.56
CA SER A 359 -13.10 66.59 47.80
C SER A 359 -13.06 68.05 48.25
N ASP A 360 -11.89 68.70 48.22
CA ASP A 360 -11.73 70.08 48.71
C ASP A 360 -11.89 71.19 47.65
N GLY A 361 -11.94 70.83 46.36
CA GLY A 361 -12.64 71.59 45.29
C GLY A 361 -11.94 72.81 44.69
#